data_AF-A0A535R812-F1
#
_entry.id   AF-A0A535R812-F1
#
_cell.length_a   1.000
_cell.length_b   1.000
_cell.length_c   1.000
_cell.angle_alpha   90.00
_cell.angle_beta   90.00
_cell.angle_gamma   90.00
#
_symmetry.space_group_name_H-M   'P 1'
#
loop_
_entity.id
_entity.type
_entity.pdbx_description
1 polymer ?
#
loop_
_entity_poly.entity_id
_entity_poly.type
_entity_poly.pdbx_seq_one_letter_code
_entity_poly.pdbx_strand_id
1 'polypeptide(L)'
;MERYADQLSASTKRAKWIHSPQEHEDRPGQTLATRNPEVIKHWAQERQAVPATVPGTEHGDHLGVLRFNFPGYGGRKLQEVNWDQWLKTFKDRNLVFLFQEHKKSGEMSNFFRFDNPSREDA
;
A
#
# COMPACT_ATOMS: atom_id res chain seq x y z
N MET A 1 -2.41 0.90 24.92
CA MET A 1 -1.82 0.39 23.66
C MET A 1 -1.83 1.51 22.62
N GLU A 2 -0.97 2.52 22.75
CA GLU A 2 -1.08 3.77 21.95
C GLU A 2 0.28 4.30 21.47
N ARG A 3 1.34 3.49 21.48
CA ARG A 3 2.71 3.97 21.23
C ARG A 3 3.12 4.12 19.76
N TYR A 4 2.24 3.83 18.79
CA TYR A 4 2.62 3.84 17.35
C TYR A 4 1.85 4.84 16.49
N ALA A 5 0.87 5.56 17.05
CA ALA A 5 0.09 6.54 16.29
C ALA A 5 0.86 7.85 16.04
N ASP A 6 1.83 8.18 16.91
CA ASP A 6 2.53 9.46 16.83
C ASP A 6 3.63 9.51 15.74
N GLN A 7 4.15 8.36 15.31
CA GLN A 7 5.25 8.30 14.33
C GLN A 7 4.80 8.22 12.87
N LEU A 8 3.49 8.22 12.61
CA LEU A 8 2.95 8.19 11.25
C LEU A 8 3.01 9.59 10.60
N SER A 9 3.21 9.64 9.28
CA SER A 9 3.26 10.91 8.54
C SER A 9 1.97 11.73 8.74
N ALA A 10 2.04 13.06 8.64
CA ALA A 10 0.88 13.94 8.75
C ALA A 10 -0.24 13.59 7.74
N SER A 11 0.13 13.04 6.58
CA SER A 11 -0.80 12.49 5.59
C SER A 11 -1.52 11.22 6.06
N THR A 12 -0.83 10.36 6.81
CA THR A 12 -1.37 9.12 7.39
C THR A 12 -2.29 9.43 8.58
N LYS A 13 -1.92 10.40 9.42
CA LYS A 13 -2.75 10.85 10.55
C LYS A 13 -4.09 11.45 10.08
N ARG A 14 -4.15 11.99 8.86
CA ARG A 14 -5.35 12.58 8.25
C ARG A 14 -6.09 11.62 7.31
N ALA A 15 -5.51 10.46 7.01
CA ALA A 15 -6.14 9.48 6.16
C ALA A 15 -7.29 8.79 6.92
N LYS A 16 -8.35 8.45 6.19
CA LYS A 16 -9.44 7.65 6.75
C LYS A 16 -8.98 6.20 6.83
N TRP A 17 -8.99 5.64 8.05
CA TRP A 17 -8.64 4.25 8.27
C TRP A 17 -9.81 3.37 7.87
N ILE A 18 -9.53 2.38 7.04
CA ILE A 18 -10.51 1.37 6.64
C ILE A 18 -9.99 -0.01 6.97
N HIS A 19 -10.91 -0.84 7.43
CA HIS A 19 -10.65 -2.17 7.93
C HIS A 19 -11.36 -3.25 7.09
N SER A 20 -12.29 -2.87 6.23
CA SER A 20 -13.01 -3.80 5.35
C SER A 20 -13.07 -3.27 3.90
N PRO A 21 -13.10 -4.16 2.89
CA PRO A 21 -13.19 -3.75 1.49
C PRO A 21 -14.53 -3.10 1.12
N GLN A 22 -15.54 -3.18 1.99
CA GLN A 22 -16.82 -2.46 1.86
C GLN A 22 -16.73 -0.99 2.32
N GLU A 23 -15.64 -0.61 2.99
CA GLU A 23 -15.43 0.76 3.43
C GLU A 23 -14.70 1.54 2.34
N HIS A 24 -15.34 2.61 1.87
CA HIS A 24 -14.82 3.44 0.80
C HIS A 24 -14.53 4.86 1.28
N GLU A 25 -13.86 5.62 0.42
CA GLU A 25 -13.70 7.06 0.56
C GLU A 25 -15.05 7.79 0.68
N ASP A 26 -15.09 8.77 1.56
CA ASP A 26 -16.24 9.65 1.77
C ASP A 26 -16.39 10.67 0.62
N ARG A 27 -15.27 10.98 -0.04
CA ARG A 27 -15.20 11.91 -1.15
C ARG A 27 -14.03 11.59 -2.09
N PRO A 28 -14.14 11.90 -3.39
CA PRO A 28 -13.08 11.69 -4.36
C PRO A 28 -11.79 12.43 -3.97
N GLY A 29 -10.65 11.76 -4.09
CA GLY A 29 -9.34 12.29 -3.68
C GLY A 29 -9.08 12.26 -2.18
N GLN A 30 -9.91 11.56 -1.39
CA GLN A 30 -9.59 11.27 0.00
C GLN A 30 -8.51 10.18 0.07
N THR A 31 -7.50 10.40 0.92
CA THR A 31 -6.51 9.37 1.20
C THR A 31 -7.05 8.40 2.24
N LEU A 32 -6.96 7.11 1.94
CA LEU A 32 -7.34 6.01 2.80
C LEU A 32 -6.08 5.32 3.33
N ALA A 33 -6.18 4.79 4.54
CA ALA A 33 -5.14 4.01 5.20
C ALA A 33 -5.70 2.65 5.58
N THR A 34 -4.95 1.58 5.30
CA THR A 34 -5.32 0.25 5.76
C THR A 34 -4.10 -0.59 6.12
N ARG A 35 -4.34 -1.57 6.99
CA ARG A 35 -3.43 -2.69 7.23
C ARG A 35 -4.08 -4.03 6.92
N ASN A 36 -5.35 -4.03 6.47
CA ASN A 36 -6.05 -5.28 6.19
C ASN A 36 -5.60 -5.83 4.83
N PRO A 37 -5.03 -7.05 4.75
CA PRO A 37 -4.71 -7.70 3.48
C PRO A 37 -5.89 -7.78 2.50
N GLU A 38 -7.12 -7.92 2.98
CA GLU A 38 -8.30 -8.06 2.11
C GLU A 38 -8.60 -6.79 1.34
N VAL A 39 -8.49 -5.63 2.01
CA VAL A 39 -8.65 -4.31 1.40
C VAL A 39 -7.60 -4.11 0.30
N ILE A 40 -6.34 -4.46 0.58
CA ILE A 40 -5.23 -4.31 -0.36
C ILE A 40 -5.45 -5.20 -1.60
N LYS A 41 -5.88 -6.45 -1.39
CA LYS A 41 -6.22 -7.39 -2.47
C LYS A 41 -7.34 -6.84 -3.35
N HIS A 42 -8.44 -6.40 -2.74
CA HIS A 42 -9.58 -5.86 -3.45
C HIS A 42 -9.18 -4.63 -4.29
N TRP A 43 -8.47 -3.68 -3.68
CA TRP A 43 -7.99 -2.47 -4.37
C TRP A 43 -7.10 -2.80 -5.57
N ALA A 44 -6.20 -3.77 -5.41
CA ALA A 44 -5.30 -4.21 -6.48
C ALA A 44 -6.08 -4.92 -7.60
N GLN A 45 -7.00 -5.83 -7.28
CA GLN A 45 -7.80 -6.57 -8.25
C GLN A 45 -8.67 -5.66 -9.13
N GLU A 46 -9.31 -4.64 -8.54
CA GLU A 46 -10.10 -3.62 -9.26
C GLU A 46 -9.27 -2.89 -10.34
N ARG A 47 -7.95 -2.82 -10.15
CA ARG A 47 -6.99 -2.17 -11.06
C ARG A 47 -6.18 -3.18 -11.88
N GLN A 48 -6.55 -4.47 -11.80
CA GLN A 48 -5.80 -5.58 -12.37
C GLN A 48 -4.31 -5.59 -11.96
N ALA A 49 -4.01 -5.02 -10.79
CA ALA A 49 -2.67 -4.86 -10.29
C ALA A 49 -2.21 -6.14 -9.58
N VAL A 50 -0.99 -6.58 -9.89
CA VAL A 50 -0.40 -7.79 -9.31
C VAL A 50 0.71 -7.42 -8.32
N PRO A 51 0.81 -8.11 -7.17
CA PRO A 51 1.85 -7.86 -6.19
C PRO A 51 3.22 -8.13 -6.81
N ALA A 52 4.11 -7.15 -6.67
CA ALA A 52 5.44 -7.23 -7.24
C ALA A 52 6.48 -6.62 -6.29
N THR A 53 7.74 -6.89 -6.56
CA THR A 53 8.88 -6.29 -5.86
C THR A 53 9.84 -5.67 -6.86
N VAL A 54 10.66 -4.72 -6.41
CA VAL A 54 11.76 -4.20 -7.23
C VAL A 54 12.99 -5.09 -7.01
N PRO A 55 13.45 -5.85 -8.03
CA PRO A 55 14.63 -6.69 -7.90
C PRO A 55 15.86 -5.84 -7.56
N GLY A 56 16.71 -6.34 -6.68
CA GLY A 56 17.93 -5.64 -6.24
C GLY A 56 17.70 -4.56 -5.18
N THR A 57 16.48 -4.41 -4.68
CA THR A 57 16.20 -3.63 -3.45
C THR A 57 16.01 -4.53 -2.22
N GLU A 58 16.18 -5.84 -2.41
CA GLU A 58 16.10 -6.86 -1.36
C GLU A 58 17.20 -6.64 -0.33
N HIS A 59 16.86 -6.84 0.94
CA HIS A 59 17.78 -6.64 2.06
C HIS A 59 17.77 -7.90 2.91
N GLY A 60 18.85 -8.68 2.83
CA GLY A 60 18.92 -10.01 3.45
C GLY A 60 17.87 -10.96 2.88
N ASP A 61 17.14 -11.64 3.77
CA ASP A 61 16.13 -12.66 3.42
C ASP A 61 14.74 -12.06 3.06
N HIS A 62 14.60 -10.73 3.07
CA HIS A 62 13.30 -10.07 2.93
C HIS A 62 13.16 -9.37 1.57
N LEU A 63 11.94 -9.43 1.01
CA LEU A 63 11.57 -8.66 -0.17
C LEU A 63 11.92 -7.18 0.03
N GLY A 64 12.47 -6.55 -1.00
CA GLY A 64 12.87 -5.16 -0.95
C GLY A 64 11.70 -4.18 -0.92
N VAL A 65 11.63 -3.32 -1.93
CA VAL A 65 10.54 -2.37 -2.11
C VAL A 65 9.32 -3.09 -2.67
N LEU A 66 8.29 -3.23 -1.83
CA LEU A 66 6.99 -3.73 -2.24
C LEU A 66 6.34 -2.76 -3.23
N ARG A 67 5.84 -3.30 -4.34
CA ARG A 67 5.15 -2.58 -5.40
C ARG A 67 3.95 -3.39 -5.92
N PHE A 68 3.20 -2.74 -6.80
CA PHE A 68 2.21 -3.39 -7.64
C PHE A 68 2.60 -3.15 -9.09
N ASN A 69 2.52 -4.21 -9.89
CA ASN A 69 2.65 -4.12 -11.33
C ASN A 69 1.24 -3.93 -11.91
N PHE A 70 1.07 -2.90 -12.74
CA PHE A 70 -0.21 -2.57 -13.36
C PHE A 70 -0.13 -2.87 -14.86
N PRO A 71 -1.14 -3.52 -15.45
CA PRO A 71 -1.14 -3.82 -16.87
C PRO A 71 -1.05 -2.51 -17.68
N GLY A 72 -0.18 -2.51 -18.70
CA GLY A 72 0.05 -1.33 -19.55
C GLY A 72 1.04 -0.30 -19.00
N TYR A 73 1.50 -0.42 -17.74
CA TYR A 73 2.55 0.43 -17.16
C TYR A 73 3.91 -0.29 -17.17
N GLY A 74 4.47 -0.50 -18.37
CA GLY A 74 5.71 -1.29 -18.61
C GLY A 74 7.04 -0.61 -18.30
N GLY A 75 7.07 0.37 -17.38
CA GLY A 75 8.27 1.21 -17.16
C GLY A 75 9.28 0.67 -16.14
N ARG A 76 8.89 -0.29 -15.29
CA ARG A 76 9.77 -0.82 -14.23
C ARG A 76 9.89 -2.33 -14.38
N LYS A 77 11.12 -2.85 -14.32
CA LYS A 77 11.41 -4.29 -14.21
C LYS A 77 10.95 -4.79 -12.84
N LEU A 78 9.65 -4.85 -12.61
CA LEU A 78 9.07 -5.39 -11.39
C LEU A 78 9.06 -6.91 -11.48
N GLN A 79 9.45 -7.58 -10.41
CA GLN A 79 9.34 -9.03 -10.30
C GLN A 79 8.01 -9.35 -9.60
N GLU A 80 7.12 -10.04 -10.31
CA GLU A 80 5.87 -10.53 -9.73
C GLU A 80 6.17 -11.54 -8.62
N VAL A 81 5.48 -11.40 -7.49
CA VAL A 81 5.65 -12.26 -6.31
C VAL A 81 4.31 -12.78 -5.83
N ASN A 82 4.32 -13.82 -5.00
CA ASN A 82 3.09 -14.32 -4.43
C ASN A 82 2.49 -13.34 -3.42
N TRP A 83 1.15 -13.27 -3.38
CA TRP A 83 0.42 -12.48 -2.39
C TRP A 83 0.82 -12.82 -0.96
N ASP A 84 1.05 -14.10 -0.67
CA ASP A 84 1.48 -14.55 0.66
C ASP A 84 2.83 -13.93 1.07
N GLN A 85 3.85 -14.03 0.21
CA GLN A 85 5.18 -13.47 0.47
C GLN A 85 5.15 -11.94 0.60
N TRP A 86 4.38 -11.29 -0.27
CA TRP A 86 4.20 -9.84 -0.26
C TRP A 86 3.52 -9.38 1.03
N LEU A 87 2.43 -10.03 1.42
CA LEU A 87 1.67 -9.70 2.63
C LEU A 87 2.43 -10.06 3.90
N LYS A 88 3.23 -11.14 3.88
CA LYS A 88 4.13 -11.49 4.97
C LYS A 88 5.10 -10.35 5.23
N THR A 89 5.78 -9.85 4.21
CA THR A 89 6.71 -8.70 4.33
C THR A 89 6.00 -7.44 4.80
N PHE A 90 4.81 -7.16 4.27
CA PHE A 90 4.00 -6.02 4.67
C PHE A 90 3.63 -6.05 6.16
N LYS A 91 3.19 -7.22 6.65
CA LYS A 91 2.82 -7.44 8.06
C LYS A 91 4.03 -7.43 8.99
N ASP A 92 5.10 -8.11 8.60
CA ASP A 92 6.37 -8.19 9.33
C ASP A 92 6.94 -6.79 9.61
N ARG A 93 6.90 -5.92 8.60
CA ARG A 93 7.34 -4.52 8.70
C ARG A 93 6.29 -3.56 9.27
N ASN A 94 5.13 -4.05 9.70
CA ASN A 94 4.00 -3.28 10.24
C ASN A 94 3.64 -2.04 9.38
N LEU A 95 3.73 -2.19 8.06
CA LEU A 95 3.51 -1.11 7.11
C LEU A 95 2.04 -0.69 7.10
N VAL A 96 1.80 0.55 6.72
CA VAL A 96 0.46 1.09 6.45
C VAL A 96 0.34 1.29 4.96
N PHE A 97 -0.69 0.71 4.36
CA PHE A 97 -1.03 0.91 2.96
C PHE A 97 -1.88 2.17 2.85
N LEU A 98 -1.28 3.24 2.32
CA LEU A 98 -1.94 4.48 1.99
C LEU A 98 -2.31 4.47 0.52
N PHE A 99 -3.56 4.75 0.20
CA PHE A 99 -4.01 4.78 -1.18
C PHE A 99 -5.16 5.77 -1.39
N GLN A 100 -5.52 6.00 -2.64
CA GLN A 100 -6.71 6.77 -3.03
C GLN A 100 -7.50 5.90 -3.99
N GLU A 101 -8.83 5.80 -3.85
CA GLU A 101 -9.63 5.04 -4.81
C GLU A 101 -9.86 5.88 -6.06
N HIS A 102 -10.29 7.13 -5.88
CA HIS A 102 -10.46 8.09 -6.97
C HIS A 102 -9.61 9.35 -6.78
N LYS A 103 -9.26 9.99 -7.90
CA LYS A 103 -8.69 11.35 -7.95
C LYS A 103 -9.79 12.35 -7.62
N LYS A 104 -9.42 13.61 -7.32
CA LYS A 104 -10.39 14.70 -7.11
C LYS A 104 -11.37 14.89 -8.28
N SER A 105 -10.97 14.53 -9.50
CA SER A 105 -11.81 14.56 -10.69
C SER A 105 -12.84 13.42 -10.77
N GLY A 106 -12.82 12.45 -9.84
CA GLY A 106 -13.70 11.27 -9.84
C GLY A 106 -13.17 10.08 -10.64
N GLU A 107 -12.07 10.24 -11.39
CA GLU A 107 -11.45 9.13 -12.12
C GLU A 107 -10.67 8.21 -11.17
N MET A 108 -10.58 6.92 -11.52
CA MET A 108 -9.82 5.93 -10.74
C MET A 108 -8.34 6.34 -10.55
N SER A 109 -7.86 6.21 -9.32
CA SER A 109 -6.48 6.53 -8.94
C SER A 109 -5.65 5.26 -8.74
N ASN A 110 -4.44 5.26 -9.31
CA ASN A 110 -3.42 4.23 -9.07
C ASN A 110 -2.41 4.68 -8.01
N PHE A 111 -2.73 5.73 -7.24
CA PHE A 111 -1.86 6.25 -6.21
C PHE A 111 -1.86 5.32 -5.00
N PHE A 112 -0.68 4.84 -4.64
CA PHE A 112 -0.44 4.16 -3.38
C PHE A 112 0.94 4.52 -2.82
N ARG A 113 1.05 4.43 -1.50
CA ARG A 113 2.28 4.65 -0.73
C ARG A 113 2.28 3.72 0.47
N PHE A 114 3.48 3.33 0.91
CA PHE A 114 3.67 2.69 2.20
C PHE A 114 4.15 3.72 3.20
N ASP A 115 3.51 3.75 4.36
CA ASP A 115 4.00 4.45 5.55
C ASP A 115 4.51 3.42 6.55
N ASN A 116 5.54 3.77 7.31
CA ASN A 116 6.05 2.92 8.39
C ASN A 116 6.10 3.77 9.67
N PRO A 117 5.49 3.35 10.79
CA PRO A 117 5.66 4.03 12.07
C PRO A 117 7.14 4.00 12.56
N SER A 118 7.92 3.01 12.16
CA SER A 118 9.36 2.93 12.49
C SER A 118 10.21 3.43 11.31
N ARG A 119 10.08 4.70 10.93
CA ARG A 119 11.15 5.35 10.17
C ARG A 119 12.30 5.61 11.13
N GLU A 120 13.13 4.60 11.37
CA GLU A 120 14.55 4.89 11.52
C GLU A 120 15.05 5.19 10.12
N ASP A 121 15.33 6.46 9.87
CA ASP A 121 16.05 6.95 8.71
C ASP A 121 17.32 6.09 8.57
N ALA A 122 17.43 5.33 7.48
CA ALA A 122 18.66 4.69 7.05
C ALA A 122 19.17 5.45 5.82
#